data_AF-A0A4Q3IFR5-F1
#
_entry.id   AF-A0A4Q3IFR5-F1
#
_cell.length_a   1.000
_cell.length_b   1.000
_cell.length_c   1.000
_cell.angle_alpha   90.00
_cell.angle_beta   90.00
_cell.angle_gamma   90.00
#
_symmetry.space_group_name_H-M   'P 1'
#
loop_
_entity.id
_entity.type
_entity.pdbx_description
1 polymer ?
#
loop_
_entity_poly.entity_id
_entity_poly.type
_entity_poly.pdbx_seq_one_letter_code
_entity_poly.pdbx_strand_id
1 'polypeptide(L)'
;GRHGAGKVILRAAVAGTGIIAGGPMRAVFETLGINDIVAKSQGTANPYNMVRATFDALKRVDSPRSVAQRRGLKVSELQARRGEEAATEA
;
A
#
# COMPACT_ATOMS: atom_id res chain seq x y z
N GLY A 1 7.36 0.47 -3.01
CA GLY A 1 7.91 0.24 -4.35
C GLY A 1 9.10 1.12 -4.61
N ARG A 2 9.97 0.74 -5.54
CA ARG A 2 11.15 1.52 -5.92
C ARG A 2 11.37 1.44 -7.44
N HIS A 3 11.68 2.58 -8.05
CA HIS A 3 12.10 2.66 -9.44
C HIS A 3 13.13 3.77 -9.62
N GLY A 4 14.33 3.42 -10.11
CA GLY A 4 15.47 4.34 -10.17
C GLY A 4 15.77 4.96 -8.79
N ALA A 5 15.83 6.29 -8.75
CA ALA A 5 16.01 7.09 -7.53
C ALA A 5 14.71 7.36 -6.75
N GLY A 6 13.55 6.86 -7.21
CA GLY A 6 12.27 7.04 -6.55
C GLY A 6 11.89 5.86 -5.67
N LYS A 7 11.55 6.15 -4.41
CA LYS A 7 10.96 5.18 -3.46
C LYS A 7 9.58 5.68 -3.07
N VAL A 8 8.57 4.81 -3.17
CA VAL A 8 7.20 5.09 -2.74
C VAL A 8 6.82 4.13 -1.63
N ILE A 9 6.33 4.67 -0.53
CA ILE A 9 5.81 3.92 0.62
C ILE A 9 4.30 4.07 0.58
N LEU A 10 3.59 2.95 0.68
CA LEU A 10 2.13 2.89 0.73
C LEU A 10 1.72 2.32 2.09
N ARG A 11 0.68 2.90 2.68
CA ARG A 11 0.00 2.38 3.88
C ARG A 11 -1.50 2.41 3.64
N ALA A 12 -2.18 1.33 4.01
CA ALA A 12 -3.64 1.31 4.05
C ALA A 12 -4.14 2.32 5.10
N ALA A 13 -5.18 3.05 4.76
CA ALA A 13 -5.81 4.02 5.67
C ALA A 13 -7.14 3.47 6.22
N VAL A 14 -7.66 4.12 7.27
CA VAL A 14 -9.00 3.83 7.79
C VAL A 14 -10.04 4.36 6.80
N ALA A 15 -11.21 3.71 6.73
CA ALA A 15 -12.30 4.14 5.87
C ALA A 15 -12.66 5.61 6.11
N GLY A 16 -12.79 6.38 5.02
CA GLY A 16 -13.10 7.82 5.08
C GLY A 16 -11.89 8.73 5.20
N THR A 17 -10.66 8.20 5.11
CA THR A 17 -9.42 9.02 5.07
C THR A 17 -9.24 9.70 3.70
N GLY A 18 -9.70 9.06 2.63
CA GLY A 18 -9.45 9.50 1.27
C GLY A 18 -8.02 9.23 0.77
N ILE A 19 -7.67 9.84 -0.37
CA ILE A 19 -6.39 9.64 -1.05
C ILE A 19 -5.37 10.72 -0.64
N ILE A 20 -4.50 10.36 0.31
CA ILE A 20 -3.37 11.19 0.74
C ILE A 20 -2.12 10.77 -0.04
N ALA A 21 -1.91 11.40 -1.20
CA ALA A 21 -0.79 11.12 -2.08
C ALA A 21 -0.37 12.35 -2.89
N GLY A 22 0.86 12.35 -3.40
CA GLY A 22 1.31 13.36 -4.37
C GLY A 22 0.57 13.22 -5.71
N GLY A 23 0.41 14.33 -6.45
CA GLY A 23 -0.42 14.42 -7.66
C GLY A 23 -0.31 13.25 -8.64
N PRO A 24 0.91 12.86 -9.08
CA PRO A 24 1.09 11.73 -10.00
C PRO A 24 0.62 10.39 -9.43
N MET A 25 0.76 10.17 -8.12
CA MET A 25 0.33 8.94 -7.46
C MET A 25 -1.19 8.95 -7.23
N ARG A 26 -1.77 10.11 -6.91
CA ARG A 26 -3.22 10.27 -6.73
C ARG A 26 -3.99 9.86 -7.98
N ALA A 27 -3.57 10.32 -9.16
CA ALA A 27 -4.21 9.93 -10.43
C ALA A 27 -4.20 8.41 -10.65
N VAL A 28 -3.13 7.72 -10.23
CA VAL A 28 -3.06 6.25 -10.30
C VAL A 28 -4.04 5.60 -9.32
N PHE A 29 -4.16 6.11 -8.09
CA PHE A 29 -5.09 5.53 -7.11
C PHE A 29 -6.55 5.77 -7.47
N GLU A 30 -6.89 6.96 -7.97
CA GLU A 30 -8.23 7.31 -8.44
C GLU A 30 -8.66 6.42 -9.61
N THR A 31 -7.77 6.21 -10.60
CA THR A 31 -8.07 5.35 -11.75
C THR A 31 -8.20 3.87 -11.39
N LEU A 32 -7.54 3.43 -10.32
CA LEU A 32 -7.68 2.07 -9.79
C LEU A 32 -8.90 1.90 -8.85
N GLY A 33 -9.62 2.98 -8.51
CA GLY A 33 -10.74 2.94 -7.59
C GLY A 33 -10.34 2.74 -6.12
N ILE A 34 -9.10 3.11 -5.76
CA ILE A 34 -8.64 3.06 -4.37
C ILE A 34 -9.09 4.34 -3.66
N ASN A 35 -9.97 4.18 -2.67
CA ASN A 35 -10.56 5.32 -1.98
C ASN A 35 -9.72 5.81 -0.78
N ASP A 36 -9.14 4.89 -0.01
CA ASP A 36 -8.48 5.19 1.27
C ASP A 36 -7.03 4.69 1.28
N ILE A 37 -6.07 5.62 1.12
CA ILE A 37 -4.64 5.29 1.10
C ILE A 37 -3.78 6.48 1.50
N VAL A 38 -2.70 6.19 2.24
CA VAL A 38 -1.62 7.15 2.50
C VAL A 38 -0.37 6.72 1.74
N ALA A 39 0.15 7.60 0.91
CA ALA A 39 1.34 7.36 0.09
C ALA A 39 2.34 8.51 0.22
N LYS A 40 3.61 8.15 0.45
CA LYS A 40 4.72 9.11 0.50
C LYS A 40 5.80 8.72 -0.50
N SER A 41 6.21 9.68 -1.33
CA SER A 41 7.45 9.58 -2.11
C SER A 41 8.65 10.01 -1.28
N GLN A 42 9.74 9.26 -1.43
CA GLN A 42 11.04 9.48 -0.81
C GLN A 42 12.12 9.39 -1.89
N GLY A 43 13.09 10.30 -1.87
CA GLY A 43 14.11 10.41 -2.92
C GLY A 43 13.71 11.42 -4.01
N THR A 44 13.43 10.95 -5.22
CA THR A 44 13.12 11.83 -6.37
C THR A 44 11.67 12.33 -6.39
N ALA A 45 11.49 13.57 -6.85
CA ALA A 45 10.19 14.18 -7.14
C ALA A 45 9.75 14.03 -8.61
N ASN A 46 10.53 13.34 -9.44
CA ASN A 46 10.19 13.14 -10.85
C ASN A 46 8.89 12.29 -10.99
N PRO A 47 7.81 12.83 -11.61
CA PRO A 47 6.55 12.12 -11.80
C PRO A 47 6.69 10.74 -12.46
N TYR A 48 7.58 10.60 -13.45
CA TYR A 48 7.78 9.34 -14.16
C TYR A 48 8.22 8.22 -13.23
N ASN A 49 9.23 8.51 -12.38
CA ASN A 49 9.75 7.55 -11.42
C ASN A 49 8.75 7.27 -10.31
N MET A 50 7.99 8.29 -9.87
CA MET A 50 6.95 8.12 -8.86
C MET A 50 5.86 7.14 -9.34
N VAL A 51 5.34 7.32 -10.56
CA VAL A 51 4.29 6.45 -11.11
C VAL A 51 4.80 5.01 -11.24
N ARG A 52 5.98 4.79 -11.82
CA ARG A 52 6.57 3.44 -11.93
C ARG A 52 6.85 2.81 -10.56
N ALA A 53 7.33 3.58 -9.59
CA ALA A 53 7.57 3.10 -8.23
C ALA A 53 6.24 2.76 -7.50
N THR A 54 5.16 3.48 -7.79
CA THR A 54 3.80 3.16 -7.30
C THR A 54 3.30 1.85 -7.87
N PHE A 55 3.43 1.62 -9.19
CA PHE A 55 3.06 0.33 -9.78
C PHE A 55 3.89 -0.83 -9.23
N ASP A 56 5.20 -0.64 -9.05
CA ASP A 56 6.06 -1.63 -8.37
C ASP A 56 5.62 -1.87 -6.91
N ALA A 57 5.18 -0.83 -6.20
CA ALA A 57 4.65 -0.98 -4.84
C ALA A 57 3.38 -1.84 -4.81
N LEU A 58 2.42 -1.54 -5.70
CA LEU A 58 1.14 -2.24 -5.78
C LEU A 58 1.30 -3.71 -6.18
N LYS A 59 2.22 -4.02 -7.10
CA LYS A 59 2.52 -5.41 -7.51
C LYS A 59 3.07 -6.28 -6.39
N ARG A 60 3.64 -5.68 -5.35
CA ARG A 60 4.20 -6.38 -4.18
C ARG A 60 3.18 -6.56 -3.05
N VAL A 61 1.96 -6.05 -3.21
CA VAL A 61 0.91 -6.23 -2.22
C VAL A 61 0.40 -7.66 -2.30
N ASP A 62 0.46 -8.35 -1.17
CA ASP A 62 -0.04 -9.70 -1.02
C ASP A 62 -1.43 -9.70 -0.38
N SER A 63 -2.30 -10.59 -0.86
CA SER A 63 -3.59 -10.82 -0.20
C SER A 63 -3.40 -11.63 1.08
N PRO A 64 -4.18 -11.39 2.15
CA PRO A 64 -4.14 -12.22 3.35
C PRO A 64 -4.32 -13.71 3.06
N ARG A 65 -5.15 -14.04 2.04
CA ARG A 65 -5.39 -15.42 1.60
C ARG A 65 -4.16 -16.07 0.95
N SER A 66 -3.44 -15.35 0.09
CA SER A 66 -2.22 -15.86 -0.54
C SER A 66 -1.09 -16.05 0.48
N VAL A 67 -1.02 -15.18 1.50
CA VAL A 67 -0.07 -15.35 2.61
C VAL A 67 -0.43 -16.56 3.48
N ALA A 68 -1.71 -16.71 3.83
CA ALA A 68 -2.19 -17.82 4.65
C ALA A 68 -1.90 -19.17 3.98
N GLN A 69 -2.18 -19.29 2.67
CA GLN A 69 -1.90 -20.49 1.89
C GLN A 69 -0.40 -20.83 1.86
N ARG A 70 0.48 -19.83 1.63
CA ARG A 70 1.94 -20.04 1.64
C ARG A 70 2.48 -20.45 2.99
N ARG A 71 1.84 -19.99 4.08
CA ARG A 71 2.26 -20.27 5.46
C ARG A 71 1.56 -21.49 6.07
N GLY A 72 0.61 -22.12 5.38
CA GLY A 72 -0.17 -23.25 5.91
C GLY A 72 -1.11 -22.87 7.06
N LEU A 73 -1.50 -21.59 7.17
CA LEU A 73 -2.35 -21.08 8.24
C LEU A 73 -3.80 -20.88 7.76
N LYS A 74 -4.74 -20.84 8.70
CA LYS A 74 -6.11 -20.40 8.39
C LYS A 74 -6.14 -18.89 8.21
N VAL A 75 -6.96 -18.40 7.27
CA VAL A 75 -7.09 -16.96 7.00
C VAL A 75 -7.59 -16.21 8.24
N SER A 76 -8.49 -16.81 9.02
CA SER A 76 -9.03 -16.24 10.26
C SER A 76 -7.93 -15.99 11.31
N GLU A 77 -7.02 -16.93 11.48
CA GLU A 77 -5.90 -16.84 12.42
C GLU A 77 -4.92 -15.73 12.01
N LEU A 78 -4.67 -15.59 10.71
CA LEU A 78 -3.82 -14.52 10.17
C LEU A 78 -4.45 -13.13 10.34
N GLN A 79 -5.77 -13.03 10.21
CA GLN A 79 -6.50 -11.77 10.40
C GLN A 79 -6.61 -11.37 11.88
N ALA A 80 -6.81 -12.33 12.79
CA ALA A 80 -6.86 -12.07 14.23
C ALA A 80 -5.57 -11.40 14.74
N ARG A 81 -4.40 -11.94 14.35
CA ARG A 81 -3.08 -11.38 14.68
C ARG A 81 -2.92 -9.92 14.21
N ARG A 82 -3.44 -9.58 13.03
CA ARG A 82 -3.41 -8.21 12.51
C ARG A 82 -4.28 -7.26 13.33
N GLY A 83 -5.41 -7.75 13.86
CA GLY A 83 -6.29 -6.97 14.74
C GLY A 83 -5.61 -6.63 16.07
N GLU A 84 -4.85 -7.57 16.63
CA GLU A 84 -4.08 -7.37 17.87
C GLU A 84 -2.93 -6.37 17.68
N GLU A 85 -2.19 -6.46 16.57
CA GLU A 85 -1.11 -5.51 16.25
C GLU A 85 -1.64 -4.09 16.01
N ALA A 86 -2.78 -3.94 15.30
CA ALA A 86 -3.41 -2.63 15.08
C ALA A 86 -3.96 -1.98 16.35
N ALA A 87 -4.37 -2.77 17.35
CA ALA A 87 -4.81 -2.28 18.65
C ALA A 87 -3.66 -1.87 19.58
N THR A 88 -2.44 -2.39 19.34
CA THR A 88 -1.25 -2.10 20.14
C THR A 88 -0.50 -0.86 19.63
N GLU A 89 -0.69 -0.49 18.35
CA GLU A 89 -0.10 0.70 17.72
C GLU A 89 -0.95 1.98 17.83
N ALA A 90 -2.14 1.91 18.43
CA ALA A 90 -3.07 3.02 18.65
C ALA A 90 -2.98 3.58 20.07
#